data_AF-A0A964TLN2-F1
#
_entry.id   AF-A0A964TLN2-F1
#
_cell.length_a   1.000
_cell.length_b   1.000
_cell.length_c   1.000
_cell.angle_alpha   90.00
_cell.angle_beta   90.00
_cell.angle_gamma   90.00
#
_symmetry.space_group_name_H-M   'P 1'
#
loop_
_entity.id
_entity.type
_entity.pdbx_description
1 polymer ?
#
loop_
_entity_poly.entity_id
_entity_poly.type
_entity_poly.pdbx_seq_one_letter_code
_entity_poly.pdbx_strand_id
1 'polypeptide(L)' 'MNKPDPIPARLAALKTTPTPELKAQWRDLFDSEPPPFNRRYLESRLAYRIQELAYGGLKPETIRRLERLGEELDGG' A
#
# COMPACT_ATOMS: atom_id res chain seq x y z
N MET A 1 -12.96 -26.29 4.12
CA MET A 1 -13.55 -25.12 4.77
C MET A 1 -12.76 -23.90 4.33
N ASN A 2 -13.38 -22.95 3.63
CA ASN A 2 -12.71 -21.74 3.15
C ASN A 2 -12.49 -20.80 4.34
N LYS A 3 -11.23 -20.53 4.74
CA LYS A 3 -10.97 -19.51 5.77
C LYS A 3 -11.44 -18.16 5.22
N PRO A 4 -12.18 -17.35 6.02
CA PRO A 4 -12.52 -15.99 5.59
C PRO A 4 -11.22 -15.23 5.32
N ASP A 5 -11.22 -14.49 4.22
CA ASP A 5 -10.10 -13.65 3.83
C ASP A 5 -9.79 -12.67 4.98
N PRO A 6 -8.58 -12.73 5.58
CA PRO A 6 -8.24 -11.86 6.69
C PRO A 6 -8.01 -10.40 6.25
N ILE A 7 -7.89 -10.13 4.94
CA ILE A 7 -7.49 -8.83 4.43
C ILE A 7 -8.53 -7.73 4.72
N PRO A 8 -9.84 -7.89 4.45
CA PRO A 8 -10.84 -6.89 4.83
C PRO A 8 -10.80 -6.50 6.32
N ALA A 9 -10.61 -7.48 7.22
CA ALA A 9 -10.49 -7.22 8.65
C ALA A 9 -9.22 -6.43 8.99
N ARG A 10 -8.10 -6.78 8.36
CA ARG A 10 -6.82 -6.06 8.52
C ARG A 10 -6.92 -4.62 8.00
N LEU A 11 -7.64 -4.39 6.89
CA LEU A 11 -7.89 -3.05 6.34
C LEU A 11 -8.79 -2.21 7.26
N ALA A 12 -9.82 -2.82 7.86
CA ALA A 12 -10.68 -2.15 8.82
C ALA A 12 -9.90 -1.72 10.08
N ALA A 13 -8.98 -2.57 10.55
CA ALA A 13 -8.15 -2.27 11.72
C ALA A 13 -7.29 -1.02 11.54
N LEU A 14 -6.79 -0.74 10.32
CA LEU A 14 -5.99 0.47 10.05
C LEU A 14 -6.69 1.77 10.46
N LYS A 15 -8.03 1.81 10.40
CA LYS A 15 -8.81 2.99 10.77
C LYS A 15 -8.72 3.32 12.25
N THR A 16 -8.60 2.31 13.11
CA THR A 16 -8.54 2.46 14.56
C THR A 16 -7.12 2.34 15.13
N THR A 17 -6.17 1.79 14.36
CA THR A 17 -4.76 1.67 14.76
C THR A 17 -4.13 3.03 15.08
N PRO A 18 -3.53 3.27 16.26
CA PRO A 18 -2.86 4.52 16.58
C PRO A 18 -1.76 4.90 15.58
N THR A 19 -1.54 6.20 15.36
CA THR A 19 -0.53 6.69 14.40
C THR A 19 0.89 6.15 14.64
N PRO A 20 1.39 5.99 15.88
CA PRO A 20 2.69 5.37 16.13
C PRO A 20 2.79 3.94 15.61
N GLU A 21 1.72 3.15 15.73
CA GLU A 21 1.67 1.78 15.22
C GLU A 21 1.55 1.74 13.69
N LEU A 22 0.85 2.69 13.07
CA LEU A 22 0.87 2.84 11.62
C LEU A 22 2.29 3.11 11.10
N LYS A 23 3.06 3.93 11.83
CA LYS A 23 4.47 4.20 11.49
C LYS A 23 5.37 2.96 11.66
N ALA A 24 5.10 2.14 12.68
CA ALA A 24 5.80 0.86 12.86
C ALA A 24 5.51 -0.11 11.69
N GLN A 25 4.22 -0.31 11.37
CA GLN A 25 3.82 -1.13 10.23
C GLN A 25 4.40 -0.62 8.90
N TRP A 26 4.57 0.70 8.75
CA TRP A 26 5.21 1.26 7.58
C TRP A 26 6.65 0.76 7.43
N ARG A 27 7.46 0.88 8.50
CA ARG A 27 8.84 0.38 8.49
C ARG A 27 8.89 -1.10 8.16
N ASP A 28 7.99 -1.90 8.74
CA ASP A 28 7.98 -3.34 8.52
C ASP A 28 7.64 -3.71 7.06
N LEU A 29 6.74 -2.96 6.40
CA LEU A 29 6.25 -3.30 5.06
C LEU A 29 7.02 -2.65 3.91
N PHE A 30 7.69 -1.52 4.19
CA PHE A 30 8.39 -0.69 3.20
C PHE A 30 9.90 -0.54 3.48
N ASP A 31 10.42 -1.08 4.58
CA ASP A 31 11.83 -1.01 4.99
C ASP A 31 12.42 0.41 4.91
N SER A 32 11.61 1.41 5.28
CA SER A 32 11.94 2.83 5.17
C SER A 32 11.19 3.64 6.21
N GLU A 33 11.66 4.85 6.48
CA GLU A 33 10.94 5.77 7.38
C GLU A 33 9.66 6.29 6.71
N PRO A 34 8.54 6.38 7.48
CA PRO A 34 7.32 6.98 6.96
C PRO A 34 7.54 8.47 6.72
N PRO A 35 7.07 9.02 5.60
CA PRO A 35 7.16 10.44 5.32
C PRO A 35 6.35 11.26 6.36
N PRO A 36 6.64 12.57 6.54
CA PRO A 36 6.02 13.43 7.56
C PRO A 36 4.57 13.85 7.24
N PHE A 37 3.79 12.99 6.57
CA PHE A 37 2.45 13.30 6.08
C PHE A 37 1.32 13.02 7.08
N ASN A 38 0.11 13.41 6.69
CA ASN A 38 -1.11 13.15 7.45
C ASN A 38 -1.41 11.64 7.56
N ARG A 39 -2.08 11.26 8.65
CA ARG A 39 -2.47 9.87 8.97
C ARG A 39 -3.18 9.14 7.82
N ARG A 40 -4.07 9.84 7.11
CA ARG A 40 -4.86 9.27 6.01
C ARG A 40 -3.97 8.74 4.88
N TYR A 41 -2.83 9.38 4.63
CA TYR A 41 -1.85 8.89 3.67
C TYR A 41 -1.24 7.55 4.10
N LEU A 42 -0.83 7.43 5.36
CA LEU A 42 -0.29 6.18 5.91
C LEU A 42 -1.31 5.05 5.78
N GLU A 43 -2.57 5.30 6.16
CA GLU A 43 -3.65 4.31 6.04
C GLU A 43 -3.82 3.82 4.60
N SER A 44 -3.92 4.73 3.62
CA SER A 44 -4.12 4.36 2.22
C SER A 44 -2.95 3.58 1.64
N ARG A 45 -1.71 3.96 1.97
CA ARG A 45 -0.51 3.27 1.47
C ARG A 45 -0.32 1.90 2.12
N LEU A 46 -0.55 1.79 3.43
CA LEU A 46 -0.52 0.52 4.14
C LEU A 46 -1.60 -0.42 3.61
N ALA A 47 -2.82 0.08 3.39
CA ALA A 47 -3.91 -0.69 2.82
C ALA A 47 -3.53 -1.28 1.45
N TYR A 48 -3.01 -0.44 0.56
CA TYR A 48 -2.54 -0.86 -0.75
C TYR A 48 -1.45 -1.92 -0.65
N ARG A 49 -0.43 -1.71 0.19
CA ARG A 49 0.69 -2.66 0.34
C ARG A 49 0.22 -4.00 0.91
N ILE A 50 -0.71 -3.99 1.86
CA ILE A 50 -1.31 -5.21 2.42
C ILE A 50 -2.07 -5.99 1.33
N GLN A 51 -2.82 -5.29 0.48
CA GLN A 51 -3.53 -5.92 -0.65
C GLN A 51 -2.55 -6.47 -1.70
N GLU A 52 -1.52 -5.71 -2.06
CA GLU A 52 -0.47 -6.12 -3.00
C GLU A 52 0.24 -7.40 -2.54
N LEU A 53 0.58 -7.49 -1.25
CA LEU A 53 1.23 -8.69 -0.68
C LEU A 53 0.29 -9.91 -0.65
N ALA A 54 -1.02 -9.69 -0.54
CA ALA A 54 -2.00 -10.77 -0.44
C ALA A 54 -2.51 -11.25 -1.80
N TYR A 55 -2.70 -10.33 -2.74
CA TYR A 55 -3.35 -10.60 -4.03
C TYR A 55 -2.40 -10.49 -5.21
N GLY A 56 -1.15 -10.10 -4.98
CA GLY A 56 -0.20 -9.73 -6.01
C GLY A 56 -0.30 -8.25 -6.38
N GLY A 57 0.79 -7.71 -6.94
CA GLY A 57 0.84 -6.33 -7.42
C GLY A 57 0.11 -6.12 -8.74
N LEU A 58 0.33 -4.93 -9.32
CA LEU A 58 -0.23 -4.59 -10.63
C LEU A 58 0.17 -5.64 -11.67
N LYS A 59 -0.77 -5.97 -12.57
CA LYS A 59 -0.48 -6.87 -13.68
C LYS A 59 0.71 -6.31 -14.48
N PRO A 60 1.57 -7.17 -15.05
CA PRO A 60 2.71 -6.71 -15.85
C PRO A 60 2.33 -5.74 -16.97
N GLU A 61 1.14 -5.93 -17.57
CA GLU A 61 0.59 -5.04 -18.59
C GLU A 61 0.26 -3.64 -18.05
N THR A 62 -0.22 -3.56 -16.81
CA THR A 62 -0.50 -2.29 -16.12
C THR A 62 0.80 -1.57 -15.79
N ILE A 63 1.82 -2.29 -15.33
CA ILE A 63 3.16 -1.73 -15.07
C ILE A 63 3.74 -1.14 -16.36
N ARG A 64 3.77 -1.91 -17.45
CA ARG A 64 4.25 -1.44 -18.77
C ARG A 64 3.49 -0.23 -19.30
N ARG A 65 2.20 -0.11 -18.99
CA ARG A 65 1.41 1.07 -19.36
C ARG A 65 1.81 2.29 -18.52
N LEU A 66 2.05 2.12 -17.23
CA LEU A 66 2.51 3.21 -16.35
C LEU A 66 3.92 3.67 -16.72
N GLU A 67 4.82 2.75 -17.07
CA GLU A 67 6.18 3.08 -17.55
C GLU A 67 6.13 3.91 -18.84
N ARG A 68 5.35 3.48 -19.84
CA ARG A 68 5.18 4.25 -21.09
C ARG A 68 4.60 5.64 -20.84
N LEU A 69 3.60 5.76 -19.95
CA LEU A 69 3.04 7.05 -19.59
C LEU A 69 4.06 7.94 -18.86
N GLY A 70 4.96 7.37 -18.06
CA GLY A 70 6.06 8.10 -17.44
C GLY A 70 7.06 8.64 -18.48
N GLU A 71 7.48 7.81 -19.44
CA GLU A 71 8.39 8.22 -20.51
C GLU A 71 7.79 9.31 -21.42
N GLU A 72 6.48 9.24 -21.69
CA GLU A 72 5.77 10.29 -22.44
C GLU A 72 5.64 11.61 -21.67
N LEU A 73 5.69 11.59 -20.34
CA LEU A 73 5.55 12.77 -19.48
C LEU A 73 6.90 13.41 -19.10
N ASP A 74 7.97 12.63 -18.96
CA ASP A 74 9.33 13.12 -18.68
C ASP A 74 10.10 13.55 -19.95
N GLY A 75 9.57 13.23 -21.14
CA GLY A 75 10.16 13.54 -22.44
C GLY A 75 9.64 14.82 -23.12
N GLY A 76 9.59 15.95 -22.41
CA GLY A 76 9.16 17.27 -22.92
C GLY A 76 10.04 18.43 -22.47
#